data_AF-A0A529Q1Y5-F1
#
_entry.id   AF-A0A529Q1Y5-F1
#
_cell.length_a   1.000
_cell.length_b   1.000
_cell.length_c   1.000
_cell.angle_alpha   90.00
_cell.angle_beta   90.00
_cell.angle_gamma   90.00
#
_symmetry.space_group_name_H-M   'P 1'
#
loop_
_entity.id
_entity.type
_entity.pdbx_description
1 polymer ?
#
loop_
_entity_poly.entity_id
_entity_poly.type
_entity_poly.pdbx_seq_one_letter_code
_entity_poly.pdbx_strand_id
1 'polypeptide(L)' 'MPGSGKSDDRRLGFKASQEVVVVAISVVLFLVFSATLNNFLSQGNIIAILKNVSILGTLAVGMGFVVVGRGIDLTMV' A
#
# COMPACT_ATOMS: atom_id res chain seq x y z
N MET A 1 47.25 20.40 -14.62
CA MET A 1 46.89 18.98 -14.41
C MET A 1 45.39 18.91 -14.13
N PRO A 2 44.64 18.02 -14.80
CA PRO A 2 43.18 17.91 -14.71
C PRO A 2 42.77 17.15 -13.44
N GLY A 3 41.71 17.61 -12.78
CA GLY A 3 41.08 16.94 -11.65
C GLY A 3 39.57 16.96 -11.83
N SER A 4 39.09 16.17 -12.80
CA SER A 4 37.68 15.81 -12.94
C SER A 4 37.19 15.20 -11.63
N GLY A 5 36.19 15.82 -11.00
CA GLY A 5 35.77 15.43 -9.66
C GLY A 5 34.45 16.04 -9.23
N LYS A 6 33.39 15.78 -9.99
CA LYS A 6 32.04 15.78 -9.40
C LYS A 6 31.16 14.81 -10.14
N SER A 7 31.30 13.53 -9.79
CA SER A 7 30.22 12.57 -9.97
C SER A 7 29.06 13.06 -9.11
N ASP A 8 28.11 13.73 -9.77
CA ASP A 8 26.82 14.12 -9.21
C ASP A 8 26.06 12.81 -9.00
N ASP A 9 26.34 12.14 -7.87
CA ASP A 9 25.62 10.98 -7.36
C ASP A 9 24.22 11.45 -7.02
N ARG A 10 23.39 11.55 -8.06
CA ARG A 10 21.96 11.77 -7.97
C ARG A 10 21.36 10.51 -7.39
N ARG A 11 21.60 10.29 -6.08
CA ARG A 11 20.87 9.35 -5.26
C ARG A 11 19.43 9.82 -5.32
N LEU A 12 18.69 9.25 -6.28
CA LEU A 12 17.25 9.20 -6.31
C LEU A 12 16.83 8.46 -5.03
N GLY A 13 16.90 9.17 -3.91
CA GLY A 13 16.48 8.71 -2.61
C GLY A 13 14.97 8.64 -2.63
N PHE A 14 14.44 7.59 -3.26
CA PHE A 14 13.04 7.24 -3.15
C PHE A 14 12.80 6.90 -1.69
N LYS A 15 12.19 7.82 -0.93
CA LYS A 15 11.73 7.54 0.42
C LYS A 15 10.56 6.57 0.31
N ALA A 16 10.88 5.28 0.22
CA ALA A 16 9.90 4.21 0.19
C ALA A 16 9.23 4.16 1.57
N SER A 17 8.11 4.87 1.72
CA SER A 17 7.24 4.66 2.87
C SER A 17 6.56 3.29 2.73
N GLN A 18 6.17 2.69 3.85
CA GLN A 18 5.45 1.42 3.84
C GLN A 18 4.18 1.49 2.96
N GLU A 19 3.48 2.63 2.99
CA GLU A 19 2.35 2.90 2.10
C GLU A 19 2.73 2.77 0.62
N VAL A 20 3.82 3.42 0.21
CA VAL A 20 4.28 3.40 -1.18
C VAL A 20 4.72 1.99 -1.60
N VAL A 21 5.38 1.24 -0.71
CA VAL A 21 5.76 -0.15 -0.98
C VAL A 21 4.53 -1.04 -1.17
N VAL A 22 3.52 -0.90 -0.32
CA VAL A 22 2.27 -1.68 -0.40
C VAL A 22 1.50 -1.36 -1.68
N VAL A 23 1.40 -0.07 -2.03
CA VAL A 23 0.76 0.35 -3.29
C VAL A 23 1.54 -0.20 -4.50
N ALA A 24 2.87 -0.10 -4.49
CA ALA A 24 3.71 -0.61 -5.57
C ALA A 24 3.52 -2.12 -5.77
N ILE A 25 3.57 -2.92 -4.70
CA ILE A 25 3.35 -4.36 -4.77
C ILE A 25 1.93 -4.67 -5.27
N SER A 26 0.92 -3.93 -4.81
CA SER A 26 -0.47 -4.12 -5.23
C SER A 26 -0.64 -3.89 -6.74
N VAL A 27 -0.05 -2.82 -7.28
CA VAL A 27 -0.07 -2.53 -8.72
C VAL A 27 0.65 -3.61 -9.52
N VAL A 28 1.82 -4.04 -9.07
CA VAL A 28 2.59 -5.11 -9.74
C VAL A 28 1.79 -6.40 -9.79
N LEU A 29 1.21 -6.84 -8.66
CA LEU A 29 0.38 -8.05 -8.60
C LEU A 29 -0.86 -7.91 -9.49
N PHE A 30 -1.52 -6.76 -9.49
CA PHE A 30 -2.67 -6.50 -10.34
C PHE A 30 -2.33 -6.65 -11.82
N LEU A 31 -1.21 -6.06 -12.27
CA LEU A 31 -0.76 -6.16 -13.66
C LEU A 31 -0.39 -7.60 -14.03
N VAL A 32 0.34 -8.30 -13.16
CA VAL A 32 0.72 -9.71 -13.38
C VAL A 32 -0.51 -10.59 -13.48
N PHE A 33 -1.46 -10.49 -12.55
CA PHE A 33 -2.68 -11.29 -12.57
C PHE A 33 -3.60 -10.93 -13.73
N SER A 34 -3.68 -9.65 -14.10
CA SER A 34 -4.41 -9.22 -15.28
C SER A 34 -3.86 -9.80 -16.58
N ALA A 35 -2.56 -10.03 -16.67
CA ALA A 35 -1.92 -10.59 -17.87
C ALA A 35 -1.89 -12.12 -17.88
N THR A 36 -1.84 -12.77 -16.70
CA THR A 36 -1.60 -14.21 -16.57
C THR A 36 -2.86 -15.03 -16.29
N LEU A 37 -3.88 -14.45 -15.65
CA LEU A 37 -5.13 -15.16 -15.32
C LEU A 37 -6.26 -14.78 -16.29
N ASN A 38 -6.88 -15.82 -16.87
CA ASN A 38 -8.13 -15.67 -17.60
C ASN A 38 -9.24 -15.19 -16.66
N ASN A 39 -10.07 -14.24 -17.11
CA ASN A 39 -11.17 -13.65 -16.34
C ASN A 39 -10.78 -12.83 -15.10
N PHE A 40 -9.51 -12.47 -14.91
CA PHE A 40 -9.13 -11.60 -13.79
C PHE A 40 -9.85 -10.24 -13.85
N LEU A 41 -9.95 -9.63 -15.03
CA LEU A 41 -10.69 -8.39 -15.24
C LEU A 41 -12.20 -8.60 -15.44
N SER A 42 -12.73 -9.81 -15.20
CA SER A 42 -14.16 -10.04 -15.27
C SER A 42 -14.89 -9.23 -14.20
N GLN A 43 -16.12 -8.82 -14.51
CA GLN A 43 -16.94 -8.04 -13.58
C GLN A 43 -17.12 -8.75 -12.24
N GLY A 44 -17.30 -10.07 -12.25
CA GLY A 44 -17.41 -10.88 -11.03
C GLY A 44 -16.17 -10.83 -10.15
N ASN A 45 -14.98 -11.01 -10.75
CA ASN A 45 -13.73 -10.99 -10.00
C ASN A 45 -13.38 -9.61 -9.45
N ILE A 46 -13.56 -8.55 -10.25
CA ILE A 46 -13.31 -7.17 -9.80
C ILE A 46 -14.26 -6.78 -8.66
N ILE A 47 -15.55 -7.09 -8.78
CA ILE A 47 -16.52 -6.83 -7.70
C ILE A 47 -16.15 -7.63 -6.44
N ALA A 48 -15.75 -8.89 -6.57
CA ALA A 48 -15.35 -9.72 -5.45
C ALA A 48 -14.13 -9.15 -4.70
N ILE A 49 -13.09 -8.75 -5.43
CA ILE A 49 -11.89 -8.12 -4.84
C ILE A 49 -12.27 -6.82 -4.14
N LEU A 50 -12.99 -5.92 -4.81
CA LEU A 50 -13.41 -4.64 -4.24
C LEU A 50 -14.24 -4.84 -2.96
N LYS A 51 -15.17 -5.80 -2.96
CA LYS A 51 -16.00 -6.11 -1.80
C LYS A 51 -15.17 -6.64 -0.63
N ASN A 52 -14.29 -7.60 -0.88
CA ASN A 52 -13.44 -8.18 0.16
C ASN A 52 -12.50 -7.13 0.78
N VAL A 53 -11.88 -6.29 -0.05
CA VAL A 53 -11.03 -5.18 0.40
C VAL A 53 -11.84 -4.14 1.16
N SER A 54 -13.05 -3.80 0.70
CA SER A 54 -13.93 -2.85 1.40
C SER A 54 -14.34 -3.37 2.78
N ILE A 55 -14.69 -4.66 2.89
CA ILE A 55 -15.02 -5.29 4.18
C ILE A 55 -13.83 -5.19 5.13
N LEU A 56 -12.64 -5.60 4.69
CA LEU A 56 -11.42 -5.51 5.50
C LEU A 56 -11.08 -4.05 5.86
N GLY A 57 -11.26 -3.11 4.94
CA GLY A 57 -11.03 -1.69 5.16
C GLY A 57 -11.98 -1.10 6.22
N THR A 58 -13.28 -1.39 6.12
CA THR A 58 -14.26 -0.97 7.14
C THR A 58 -13.95 -1.58 8.50
N LEU A 59 -13.57 -2.86 8.55
CA LEU A 59 -13.15 -3.52 9.80
C LEU A 59 -11.87 -2.89 10.38
N ALA A 60 -10.89 -2.58 9.55
CA ALA A 60 -9.64 -1.93 9.97
C ALA A 60 -9.89 -0.52 10.52
N VAL A 61 -10.79 0.24 9.90
CA VAL A 61 -11.21 1.56 10.40
C VAL A 61 -11.87 1.40 11.78
N GLY A 62 -12.80 0.46 11.94
CA GLY A 62 -13.42 0.15 13.22
C GLY A 62 -12.38 -0.24 14.29
N MET A 63 -11.38 -1.04 13.91
CA MET A 63 -10.28 -1.39 14.79
C MET A 63 -9.46 -0.17 15.22
N GLY A 64 -9.20 0.77 14.31
CA GLY A 64 -8.55 2.05 14.61
C GLY A 64 -9.30 2.84 15.69
N PHE A 65 -10.62 2.98 15.55
CA PHE A 65 -11.46 3.65 16.56
C PHE A 65 -11.39 2.97 17.93
N VAL A 66 -11.46 1.63 17.99
CA VAL A 66 -11.35 0.86 19.24
C VAL A 66 -9.99 1.08 19.92
N VAL A 67 -8.91 1.07 19.15
CA VAL A 67 -7.56 1.29 19.68
C VAL A 67 -7.41 2.71 20.25
N VAL A 68 -7.92 3.72 19.55
CA VAL A 68 -7.91 5.10 20.03
C VAL A 68 -8.74 5.24 21.32
N GLY A 69 -9.94 4.65 21.36
CA GLY A 69 -10.80 4.69 22.55
C GLY A 69 -10.14 4.06 23.78
N ARG A 70 -9.51 2.89 23.61
CA ARG A 70 -8.74 2.23 24.68
C ARG A 70 -7.51 3.04 25.09
N GLY A 71 -6.85 3.70 24.15
CA GLY A 71 -5.71 4.58 24.45
C GLY A 71 -6.13 5.77 25.31
N ILE A 72 -7.27 6.40 25.01
CA ILE A 72 -7.81 7.54 25.77
C ILE A 72 -8.21 7.10 27.19
N ASP A 73 -8.89 5.97 27.32
CA ASP A 73 -9.32 5.40 28.62
C ASP A 73 -8.13 5.20 29.57
N LEU A 74 -7.02 4.63 29.07
CA LEU A 74 -5.79 4.42 29.84
C LEU A 74 -5.07 5.70 30.26
N THR A 75 -5.35 6.85 29.64
CA THR A 75 -4.69 8.14 29.96
C THR A 75 -5.50 9.03 30.90
N MET A 76 -6.76 8.69 31.17
CA MET A 76 -7.64 9.48 32.04
C MET A 76 -7.47 9.13 33.53
N VAL A 77 -6.95 7.93 33.81
CA VAL A 77 -6.68 7.42 35.16
C VAL A 77 -5.27 7.80 35.63
#